data_AF-A0A7Y8CI82-F1
#
_entry.id   AF-A0A7Y8CI82-F1
#
_cell.length_a   1.000
_cell.length_b   1.000
_cell.length_c   1.000
_cell.angle_alpha   90.00
_cell.angle_beta   90.00
_cell.angle_gamma   90.00
#
_symmetry.space_group_name_H-M   'P 1'
#
loop_
_entity.id
_entity.type
_entity.pdbx_description
1 polymer ?
#
loop_
_entity_poly.entity_id
_entity_poly.type
_entity_poly.pdbx_seq_one_letter_code
_entity_poly.pdbx_strand_id
1 'polypeptide(L)'
;MIAMRLVVLSLALVLSANAFAAPRTLKKGSLVCPSSEAYDKQMKYIAQGVNKLVDDCGLTKKAYQVIVLDLNILSASEVEVIDEGITVWTAHEYLSN
;
A
#
# COMPACT_ATOMS: atom_id res chain seq x y z
N MET A 1 -37.63 28.80 -21.00
CA MET A 1 -36.29 29.09 -20.45
C MET A 1 -35.76 27.84 -19.73
N ILE A 2 -35.21 26.87 -20.48
CA ILE A 2 -34.68 25.58 -19.95
C ILE A 2 -33.16 25.48 -20.22
N ALA A 3 -32.54 26.53 -20.76
CA ALA A 3 -31.14 26.52 -21.17
C ALA A 3 -30.14 26.68 -20.00
N MET A 4 -30.59 27.07 -18.81
CA MET A 4 -29.69 27.51 -17.73
C MET A 4 -29.24 26.38 -16.78
N ARG A 5 -29.86 25.19 -16.84
CA ARG A 5 -29.55 24.08 -15.90
C ARG A 5 -28.50 23.08 -16.40
N LEU A 6 -28.15 23.11 -17.68
CA LEU A 6 -27.20 22.15 -18.29
C LEU A 6 -25.73 22.56 -18.14
N VAL A 7 -25.44 23.84 -17.91
CA VAL A 7 -24.05 24.36 -17.87
C VAL A 7 -23.37 24.08 -16.52
N VAL A 8 -24.14 23.80 -15.46
CA VAL A 8 -23.58 23.55 -14.12
C VAL A 8 -23.12 22.09 -13.95
N LEU A 9 -23.69 21.15 -14.74
CA LEU A 9 -23.36 19.73 -14.60
C LEU A 9 -22.01 19.36 -15.25
N SER A 10 -21.55 20.12 -16.25
CA SER A 10 -20.28 19.89 -16.93
C SER A 10 -19.06 20.37 -16.15
N LEU A 11 -19.22 21.30 -15.20
CA LEU A 11 -18.10 21.82 -14.40
C LEU A 11 -17.74 20.91 -13.20
N ALA A 12 -18.65 20.02 -12.78
CA ALA A 12 -18.41 19.08 -11.69
C ALA A 12 -17.58 17.85 -12.10
N LEU A 13 -17.46 17.54 -13.39
CA LEU A 13 -16.75 16.36 -13.88
C LEU A 13 -15.25 16.55 -14.12
N VAL A 14 -14.73 17.78 -14.05
CA VAL A 14 -13.30 18.06 -14.35
C VAL A 14 -12.42 18.04 -13.09
N LEU A 15 -13.00 18.02 -11.89
CA LEU A 15 -12.26 18.05 -10.62
C LEU A 15 -11.92 16.67 -10.04
N SER A 16 -12.36 15.57 -10.65
CA SER A 16 -12.06 14.20 -10.18
C SER A 16 -10.71 13.65 -10.65
N ALA A 17 -9.95 14.39 -11.46
CA ALA A 17 -8.80 13.84 -12.19
C ALA A 17 -7.47 13.79 -11.42
N ASN A 18 -7.42 14.24 -10.16
CA ASN A 18 -6.16 14.23 -9.39
C ASN A 18 -6.33 13.59 -8.02
N ALA A 19 -6.92 12.39 -7.97
CA ALA A 19 -6.68 11.48 -6.86
C ALA A 19 -5.28 10.85 -7.04
N PHE A 20 -4.23 11.69 -6.98
CA PHE A 20 -2.89 11.17 -6.75
C PHE A 20 -2.94 10.57 -5.34
N ALA A 21 -2.91 9.24 -5.26
CA ALA A 21 -2.71 8.56 -4.00
C ALA A 21 -1.42 9.11 -3.40
N ALA A 22 -1.54 9.97 -2.39
CA ALA A 22 -0.40 10.64 -1.80
C ALA A 22 0.59 9.55 -1.36
N PRO A 23 1.88 9.68 -1.73
CA PRO A 23 2.88 8.70 -1.34
C PRO A 23 2.83 8.54 0.17
N ARG A 24 2.80 7.29 0.61
CA ARG A 24 2.81 6.91 2.01
C ARG A 24 4.24 6.56 2.40
N THR A 25 4.51 6.62 3.68
CA THR A 25 5.79 6.16 4.22
C THR A 25 5.64 4.75 4.76
N LEU A 26 6.39 3.80 4.23
CA LEU A 26 6.63 2.50 4.84
C LEU A 26 7.70 2.66 5.92
N LYS A 27 7.36 2.36 7.17
CA LYS A 27 8.24 2.57 8.33
C LYS A 27 9.50 1.71 8.27
N LYS A 28 10.52 2.10 9.03
CA LYS A 28 11.72 1.27 9.28
C LYS A 28 11.34 0.09 10.19
N GLY A 29 11.90 -1.09 9.91
CA GLY A 29 11.63 -2.32 10.66
C GLY A 29 10.29 -2.97 10.29
N SER A 30 9.64 -2.50 9.22
CA SER A 30 8.42 -3.09 8.69
C SER A 30 8.73 -4.39 7.97
N LEU A 31 7.89 -5.41 8.20
CA LEU A 31 7.96 -6.65 7.46
C LEU A 31 7.46 -6.44 6.04
N VAL A 32 8.29 -6.85 5.08
CA VAL A 32 7.98 -6.87 3.66
C VAL A 32 8.22 -8.26 3.10
N CYS A 33 7.36 -8.69 2.19
CA CYS A 33 7.47 -9.95 1.47
C CYS A 33 7.25 -9.74 -0.03
N PRO A 34 7.78 -10.62 -0.89
CA PRO A 34 7.66 -10.51 -2.35
C PRO A 34 6.33 -11.01 -2.90
N SER A 35 5.46 -11.55 -2.05
CA SER A 35 4.10 -11.96 -2.41
C SER A 35 3.19 -11.96 -1.19
N SER A 36 1.88 -11.86 -1.43
CA SER A 36 0.85 -12.00 -0.39
C SER A 36 0.92 -13.37 0.30
N GLU A 37 1.19 -14.45 -0.45
CA GLU A 37 1.31 -15.79 0.11
C GLU A 37 2.51 -15.93 1.06
N ALA A 38 3.66 -15.34 0.71
CA ALA A 38 4.84 -15.33 1.56
C ALA A 38 4.57 -14.55 2.86
N TYR A 39 3.84 -13.42 2.76
CA TYR A 39 3.40 -12.65 3.91
C TYR A 39 2.48 -13.47 4.83
N ASP A 40 1.46 -14.13 4.29
CA ASP A 40 0.54 -14.97 5.05
C ASP A 40 1.27 -16.13 5.75
N LYS A 41 2.24 -16.74 5.07
CA LYS A 41 3.09 -17.78 5.66
C LYS A 41 3.97 -17.21 6.78
N GLN A 42 4.51 -16.00 6.62
CA GLN A 42 5.28 -15.33 7.65
C GLN A 42 4.41 -15.02 8.88
N MET A 43 3.16 -14.60 8.69
CA MET A 43 2.20 -14.39 9.79
C MET A 43 1.91 -15.70 10.55
N LYS A 44 1.75 -16.81 9.83
CA LYS A 44 1.60 -18.14 10.45
C LYS A 44 2.81 -18.52 11.29
N TYR A 45 4.04 -18.27 10.80
CA TYR A 45 5.27 -18.53 11.56
C TYR A 45 5.31 -17.70 12.85
N ILE A 46 4.98 -16.41 12.78
CA ILE A 46 4.92 -15.53 13.95
C ILE A 46 3.88 -16.03 14.96
N ALA A 47 2.67 -16.35 14.49
CA ALA A 47 1.59 -16.84 15.36
C ALA A 47 1.94 -18.18 16.05
N GLN A 48 2.77 -19.00 15.43
CA GLN A 48 3.25 -20.28 15.98
C GLN A 48 4.54 -20.14 16.80
N GLY A 49 5.09 -18.93 16.96
CA GLY A 49 6.35 -18.71 17.66
C GLY A 49 7.58 -19.28 16.94
N VAL A 50 7.47 -19.53 15.63
CA VAL A 50 8.58 -20.01 14.81
C VAL A 50 9.55 -18.86 14.57
N ASN A 51 10.77 -18.96 15.11
CA ASN A 51 11.82 -17.96 14.92
C ASN A 51 12.55 -18.19 13.57
N LYS A 52 11.82 -18.08 12.46
CA LYS A 52 12.34 -18.18 11.10
C LYS A 52 11.61 -17.19 10.20
N LEU A 53 12.36 -16.56 9.29
CA LEU A 53 11.77 -15.83 8.18
C LEU A 53 11.44 -16.79 7.03
N VAL A 54 10.26 -16.61 6.43
CA VAL A 54 9.94 -17.17 5.12
C VAL A 54 10.94 -16.62 4.11
N ASP A 55 11.38 -17.47 3.19
CA ASP A 55 12.36 -17.10 2.18
C ASP A 55 11.92 -15.82 1.44
N ASP A 56 12.87 -14.92 1.24
CA ASP A 56 12.70 -13.61 0.59
C ASP A 56 11.80 -12.58 1.32
N CYS A 57 11.20 -12.94 2.46
CA CYS A 57 10.67 -11.94 3.40
C CYS A 57 11.80 -11.28 4.19
N GLY A 58 11.64 -10.00 4.50
CA GLY A 58 12.65 -9.23 5.22
C GLY A 58 12.08 -8.05 5.99
N LEU A 59 12.94 -7.37 6.74
CA LEU A 59 12.60 -6.14 7.44
C LEU A 59 13.24 -4.94 6.73
N THR A 60 12.47 -3.85 6.60
CA THR A 60 12.98 -2.60 6.03
C THR A 60 14.11 -2.02 6.89
N LYS A 61 15.21 -1.61 6.25
CA LYS A 61 16.37 -1.04 6.95
C LYS A 61 16.25 0.46 7.25
N LYS A 62 15.40 1.14 6.49
CA LYS A 62 15.06 2.56 6.58
C LYS A 62 13.57 2.74 6.28
N ALA A 63 13.07 3.97 6.41
CA ALA A 63 11.76 4.31 5.89
C ALA A 63 11.82 4.44 4.36
N TYR A 64 10.76 4.04 3.66
CA TYR A 64 10.64 4.10 2.21
C TYR A 64 9.39 4.87 1.82
N GLN A 65 9.49 5.70 0.79
CA GLN A 65 8.31 6.27 0.15
C GLN A 65 7.69 5.19 -0.74
N VAL A 66 6.39 4.98 -0.59
CA VAL A 66 5.64 3.95 -1.29
C VAL A 66 4.36 4.48 -1.89
N ILE A 67 3.97 3.94 -3.02
CA ILE A 67 2.64 4.08 -3.59
C ILE A 67 1.83 2.88 -3.13
N VAL A 68 0.67 3.13 -2.54
CA VAL A 68 -0.25 2.06 -2.16
C VAL A 68 -1.01 1.61 -3.40
N LEU A 69 -0.80 0.36 -3.83
CA LEU A 69 -1.47 -0.23 -4.97
C LEU A 69 -2.78 -0.90 -4.56
N ASP A 70 -2.75 -1.65 -3.45
CA ASP A 70 -3.94 -2.23 -2.82
C ASP A 70 -3.85 -2.07 -1.30
N LEU A 71 -4.87 -1.44 -0.70
CA LEU A 71 -4.94 -1.19 0.73
C LEU A 71 -5.87 -2.20 1.39
N ASN A 72 -5.28 -3.18 2.08
CA ASN A 72 -6.05 -4.15 2.85
C ASN A 72 -5.75 -3.99 4.35
N ILE A 73 -6.81 -3.77 5.14
CA ILE A 73 -6.71 -3.57 6.59
C ILE A 73 -6.73 -4.92 7.33
N LEU A 74 -7.25 -5.97 6.69
CA LEU A 74 -7.41 -7.31 7.27
C LEU A 74 -6.32 -8.28 6.82
N SER A 75 -5.61 -7.96 5.73
CA SER A 75 -4.51 -8.77 5.18
C SER A 75 -3.31 -7.90 4.81
N ALA A 76 -2.34 -8.49 4.10
CA ALA A 76 -1.26 -7.72 3.49
C ALA A 76 -1.82 -6.67 2.51
N SER A 77 -1.26 -5.46 2.58
CA SER A 77 -1.40 -4.41 1.58
C SER A 77 -0.28 -4.51 0.55
N GLU A 78 -0.60 -4.28 -0.72
CA GLU A 78 0.34 -4.24 -1.83
C GLU A 78 0.84 -2.81 -2.02
N VAL A 79 2.16 -2.62 -1.97
CA VAL A 79 2.78 -1.30 -2.11
C VAL A 79 3.98 -1.34 -3.05
N GLU A 80 4.14 -0.28 -3.84
CA GLU A 80 5.30 -0.08 -4.71
C GLU A 80 6.29 0.88 -4.05
N VAL A 81 7.54 0.46 -3.88
CA VAL A 81 8.62 1.31 -3.36
C VAL A 81 9.09 2.25 -4.45
N ILE A 82 8.90 3.56 -4.28
CA ILE A 82 9.13 4.58 -5.32
C ILE A 82 10.60 4.59 -5.77
N ASP A 83 11.54 4.52 -4.83
CA ASP A 83 12.97 4.61 -5.14
C ASP A 83 13.50 3.38 -5.90
N GLU A 84 12.85 2.23 -5.76
CA GLU A 84 13.35 0.94 -6.28
C GLU A 84 12.46 0.34 -7.37
N GLY A 85 11.22 0.83 -7.55
CA GLY A 85 10.26 0.31 -8.52
C GLY A 85 9.82 -1.13 -8.23
N ILE A 86 9.94 -1.57 -6.97
CA ILE A 86 9.59 -2.93 -6.56
C ILE A 86 8.26 -2.95 -5.82
N THR A 87 7.45 -3.95 -6.11
CA THR A 87 6.20 -4.23 -5.39
C THR A 87 6.48 -5.18 -4.23
N VAL A 88 5.97 -4.82 -3.06
CA VAL A 88 6.09 -5.62 -1.83
C VAL A 88 4.76 -5.68 -1.09
N TRP A 89 4.60 -6.72 -0.28
CA TRP A 89 3.45 -6.96 0.57
C TRP A 89 3.81 -6.69 2.02
N THR A 90 3.03 -5.84 2.69
CA THR A 90 3.28 -5.34 4.05
C THR A 90 1.99 -5.16 4.82
N ALA A 91 2.07 -5.11 6.15
CA ALA A 91 0.94 -4.76 7.00
C ALA A 91 0.49 -3.30 6.79
N HIS A 92 -0.81 -3.04 6.89
CA HIS A 92 -1.36 -1.67 6.78
C HIS A 92 -0.80 -0.75 7.87
N GLU A 93 -0.64 -1.25 9.10
CA GLU A 93 -0.15 -0.49 10.26
C GLU A 93 1.30 0.00 10.11
N TYR A 94 2.04 -0.58 9.17
CA TYR A 94 3.40 -0.16 8.83
C TYR A 94 3.44 1.06 7.91
N LEU A 95 2.30 1.45 7.34
CA LEU A 95 2.17 2.65 6.53
C LEU A 95 1.84 3.87 7.40
N SER A 96 2.43 5.01 7.08
CA SER A 96 2.03 6.32 7.62
C SER A 96 1.83 7.33 6.51
N ASN A 97 1.11 8.41 6.83
CA ASN A 97 1.25 9.65 6.06
C ASN A 97 2.65 10.23 6.25
#